data_AF-A0A258F5W4-F1
#
_entry.id   AF-A0A258F5W4-F1
#
_cell.length_a   1.000
_cell.length_b   1.000
_cell.length_c   1.000
_cell.angle_alpha   90.00
_cell.angle_beta   90.00
_cell.angle_gamma   90.00
#
_symmetry.space_group_name_H-M   'P 1'
#
loop_
_entity.id
_entity.type
_entity.pdbx_description
1 polymer ?
#
loop_
_entity_poly.entity_id
_entity_poly.type
_entity_poly.pdbx_seq_one_letter_code
_entity_poly.pdbx_strand_id
1 'polypeptide(L)' 'EAEAQLLKTLALHAHAPVERMSLSPDTADITGRAVDVQVTRLRRKLEADPKNPRYLQTVRGVGYMLAPD' A
#
# COMPACT_ATOMS: atom_id res chain seq x y z
N GLU A 1 1.19 -12.58 -6.38
CA GLU A 1 2.27 -11.75 -6.97
C GLU A 1 2.07 -10.26 -6.74
N ALA A 2 0.94 -9.66 -7.11
CA ALA A 2 0.70 -8.22 -6.96
C ALA A 2 0.90 -7.65 -5.53
N GLU A 3 0.39 -8.34 -4.50
CA GLU A 3 0.57 -7.89 -3.10
C GLU A 3 2.04 -7.86 -2.67
N ALA A 4 2.82 -8.86 -3.09
CA ALA A 4 4.23 -8.95 -2.77
C ALA A 4 5.03 -7.84 -3.45
N GLN A 5 4.69 -7.53 -4.71
CA GLN A 5 5.30 -6.42 -5.43
C GLN A 5 4.95 -5.06 -4.79
N LEU A 6 3.69 -4.86 -4.40
CA LEU A 6 3.26 -3.65 -3.70
C LEU A 6 3.99 -3.48 -2.37
N LEU A 7 4.08 -4.54 -1.57
CA LEU A 7 4.82 -4.51 -0.31
C LEU A 7 6.31 -4.23 -0.53
N LYS A 8 6.91 -4.82 -1.58
CA LYS A 8 8.31 -4.58 -1.94
C LYS A 8 8.55 -3.11 -2.31
N THR A 9 7.69 -2.51 -3.13
CA THR A 9 7.81 -1.09 -3.50
C THR A 9 7.69 -0.18 -2.29
N LEU A 10 6.75 -0.46 -1.39
CA LEU A 10 6.58 0.30 -0.14
C LEU A 10 7.77 0.12 0.81
N ALA A 11 8.34 -1.09 0.91
CA ALA A 11 9.52 -1.36 1.73
C ALA A 11 10.78 -0.66 1.20
N LEU A 12 10.93 -0.52 -0.12
CA LEU A 12 12.01 0.26 -0.72
C LEU A 12 11.92 1.76 -0.39
N HIS A 13 10.73 2.25 -0.08
CA HIS A 13 10.45 3.64 0.29
C HIS A 13 9.87 3.73 1.70
N ALA A 14 10.36 2.90 2.63
CA ALA A 14 9.85 2.87 4.00
C ALA A 14 9.91 4.28 4.63
N HIS A 15 8.88 4.63 5.39
CA HIS A 15 8.64 5.94 5.99
C HIS A 15 8.43 7.10 5.00
N ALA A 16 8.31 6.83 3.70
CA ALA A 16 7.94 7.82 2.69
C ALA A 16 6.60 7.45 2.04
N PRO A 17 5.71 8.42 1.80
CA PRO A 17 4.48 8.17 1.06
C PRO A 17 4.79 7.85 -0.41
N VAL A 18 4.16 6.80 -0.92
CA VAL A 18 4.22 6.39 -2.33
C VAL A 18 2.85 6.62 -2.97
N GLU A 19 2.86 7.23 -4.16
CA GLU A 19 1.65 7.51 -4.92
C GLU A 19 0.94 6.23 -5.38
N ARG A 20 -0.40 6.27 -5.41
CA ARG A 20 -1.21 5.10 -5.82
C ARG A 20 -0.84 4.61 -7.22
N MET A 21 -0.61 5.52 -8.17
CA MET A 21 -0.27 5.16 -9.55
C MET A 21 1.05 4.40 -9.63
N SER A 22 2.04 4.78 -8.83
CA SER A 22 3.35 4.11 -8.78
C SER A 22 3.30 2.73 -8.12
N LEU A 23 2.26 2.45 -7.34
CA LEU A 23 2.04 1.16 -6.70
C LEU A 23 1.24 0.19 -7.57
N SER A 24 0.59 0.67 -8.63
CA SER A 24 -0.16 -0.20 -9.54
C SER A 24 0.81 -1.01 -10.41
N PRO A 25 0.75 -2.36 -10.39
CA PRO A 25 1.49 -3.17 -11.35
C PRO A 25 0.86 -3.12 -12.75
N ASP A 26 -0.40 -2.67 -12.85
CA ASP A 26 -1.15 -2.59 -14.10
C ASP A 26 -1.29 -1.12 -14.53
N THR A 27 -0.73 -0.80 -15.69
CA THR A 27 -0.83 0.53 -16.31
C THR A 27 -2.25 0.87 -16.74
N ALA A 28 -3.16 -0.12 -16.81
CA ALA A 28 -4.58 0.09 -17.10
C ALA A 28 -5.40 0.52 -15.86
N ASP A 29 -4.88 0.37 -14.63
CA ASP A 29 -5.55 0.92 -13.44
C ASP A 29 -5.25 2.40 -13.29
N ILE A 30 -5.92 3.20 -14.12
CA ILE A 30 -5.89 4.67 -14.13
C ILE A 30 -6.42 5.31 -12.83
N THR A 31 -7.09 4.54 -11.97
CA THR A 31 -7.72 5.06 -10.74
C THR A 31 -6.97 4.71 -9.47
N GLY A 32 -6.06 3.74 -9.52
CA GLY A 32 -5.38 3.17 -8.36
C GLY A 32 -6.31 2.33 -7.48
N ARG A 33 -7.52 1.96 -7.94
CA ARG A 33 -8.47 1.18 -7.13
C ARG A 33 -8.01 -0.26 -6.91
N ALA A 34 -7.23 -0.82 -7.84
CA ALA A 34 -6.65 -2.14 -7.64
C ALA A 34 -5.63 -2.12 -6.50
N VAL A 35 -4.90 -1.01 -6.34
CA VAL A 35 -3.96 -0.77 -5.23
C VAL A 35 -4.70 -0.75 -3.90
N ASP A 36 -5.82 -0.04 -3.78
CA ASP A 36 -6.62 0.00 -2.56
C ASP A 36 -7.08 -1.40 -2.10
N VAL A 37 -7.46 -2.27 -3.05
CA VAL A 37 -7.81 -3.67 -2.78
C VAL A 37 -6.61 -4.45 -2.27
N GLN A 38 -5.43 -4.31 -2.90
CA GLN A 38 -4.22 -5.01 -2.44
C GLN A 38 -3.77 -4.52 -1.06
N VAL A 39 -3.84 -3.20 -0.80
CA VAL A 39 -3.58 -2.60 0.51
C VAL A 39 -4.53 -3.18 1.57
N THR A 40 -5.82 -3.27 1.25
CA THR A 40 -6.80 -3.87 2.16
C THR A 40 -6.45 -5.32 2.49
N ARG A 41 -5.97 -6.10 1.52
CA ARG A 41 -5.52 -7.49 1.74
C ARG A 41 -4.23 -7.56 2.56
N LEU A 42 -3.26 -6.68 2.31
CA LEU A 42 -2.04 -6.60 3.12
C LEU A 42 -2.34 -6.24 4.57
N ARG A 43 -3.25 -5.28 4.83
CA ARG A 43 -3.65 -4.93 6.19
C ARG A 43 -4.21 -6.12 6.96
N ARG A 44 -5.01 -6.97 6.29
CA ARG A 44 -5.52 -8.22 6.90
C ARG A 44 -4.44 -9.24 7.25
N LYS A 45 -3.25 -9.14 6.65
CA LYS A 45 -2.14 -10.08 6.86
C LYS A 45 -1.08 -9.53 7.83
N LEU A 46 -0.86 -8.22 7.81
CA LEU A 46 0.23 -7.56 8.54
C LEU A 46 -0.23 -6.87 9.83
N GLU A 47 -1.48 -6.41 9.87
CA GLU A 47 -2.00 -5.64 11.00
C GLU A 47 -2.76 -6.54 11.97
N ALA A 48 -2.64 -6.26 13.26
CA ALA A 48 -3.48 -6.90 14.28
C ALA A 48 -4.96 -6.49 14.12
N ASP A 49 -5.22 -5.22 13.78
CA ASP A 49 -6.54 -4.71 13.41
C ASP A 49 -6.47 -3.95 12.07
N PRO A 50 -7.06 -4.48 10.98
CA PRO A 50 -7.06 -3.81 9.67
C PRO A 50 -7.74 -2.45 9.64
N LYS A 51 -8.60 -2.13 10.62
CA LYS A 51 -9.27 -0.82 10.74
C LYS A 51 -8.37 0.23 11.40
N ASN A 52 -7.38 -0.21 12.19
CA ASN A 52 -6.42 0.62 12.89
C ASN A 52 -4.99 0.22 12.48
N PRO A 53 -4.58 0.45 11.21
CA PRO A 53 -3.31 -0.01 10.70
C PRO A 53 -2.14 0.74 11.33
N ARG A 54 -1.19 0.00 11.92
CA ARG A 54 0.07 0.53 12.48
C ARG A 54 1.10 0.72 11.38
N TYR A 55 1.30 -0.31 10.56
CA TYR A 55 2.40 -0.35 9.59
C TYR A 55 2.02 0.26 8.25
N LEU A 56 0.83 -0.03 7.73
CA LEU A 56 0.44 0.36 6.38
C LEU A 56 -0.54 1.54 6.40
N GLN A 57 0.01 2.75 6.36
CA GLN A 57 -0.72 3.99 6.60
C GLN A 57 -1.27 4.61 5.31
N THR A 58 -2.46 5.22 5.41
CA THR A 58 -3.05 6.00 4.31
C THR A 58 -2.60 7.46 4.43
N VAL A 59 -1.92 7.98 3.41
CA VAL A 59 -1.58 9.40 3.31
C VAL A 59 -2.57 10.05 2.34
N ARG A 60 -3.54 10.79 2.91
CA ARG A 60 -4.63 11.41 2.14
C ARG A 60 -4.06 12.34 1.06
N GLY A 61 -4.62 12.28 -0.14
CA GLY A 61 -4.14 13.04 -1.29
C GLY A 61 -2.90 12.48 -2.00
N VAL A 62 -2.16 11.53 -1.38
CA VAL A 62 -0.93 10.97 -1.96
C VAL A 62 -1.09 9.49 -2.28
N GLY A 63 -1.25 8.65 -1.26
CA GLY A 63 -1.29 7.21 -1.43
C GLY A 63 -1.04 6.47 -0.12
N TYR A 64 -0.03 5.62 -0.11
CA TYR A 64 0.24 4.69 0.98
C TYR A 64 1.69 4.74 1.43
N MET A 65 1.92 4.49 2.71
CA MET A 65 3.23 4.48 3.32
C MET A 65 3.37 3.23 4.20
N LEU A 66 4.54 2.61 4.15
CA LEU A 66 4.92 1.58 5.12
C LEU A 66 5.77 2.22 6.22
N ALA A 67 5.37 2.02 7.47
CA ALA A 67 6.05 2.48 8.66
C ALA A 67 6.32 1.27 9.58
N PRO A 68 7.34 0.45 9.27
CA PRO A 68 7.76 -0.63 10.14
C PRO A 68 8.44 -0.09 11.41
N ASP A 69 8.56 -0.93 12.43
CA ASP A 69 9.30 -0.61 13.67
C ASP A 69 10.82 -0.71 13.49
#